data_AF-A0A661DBN9-F1
#
_entry.id   AF-A0A661DBN9-F1
#
_cell.length_a   1.000
_cell.length_b   1.000
_cell.length_c   1.000
_cell.angle_alpha   90.00
_cell.angle_beta   90.00
_cell.angle_gamma   90.00
#
_symmetry.space_group_name_H-M   'P 1'
#
loop_
_entity.id
_entity.type
_entity.pdbx_description
1 polymer ?
#
loop_
_entity_poly.entity_id
_entity_poly.type
_entity_poly.pdbx_seq_one_letter_code
_entity_poly.pdbx_strand_id
1 'polypeptide(L)'
;MISGVPHLTTALKGPLLHLEEHLLKHQTQVETWLREQWLITPAPFYASVDLRNAGFKLAPVDTNLFPAGFNNLNPAFMPLCIQAVQAAVERVCPHARNVLIVAENHTRNLFYLESLETLRQIFEKAGLEARIGSLRDDLTESIRVEL
;
A
#
# COMPACT_ATOMS: atom_id res chain seq x y z
N MET A 1 14.43 -23.24 15.70
CA MET A 1 13.25 -22.39 15.94
C MET A 1 12.40 -22.42 14.70
N ILE A 2 11.18 -22.95 14.77
CA ILE A 2 10.23 -22.84 13.65
C ILE A 2 9.82 -21.36 13.63
N SER A 3 10.12 -20.67 12.53
CA SER A 3 9.68 -19.30 12.30
C SER A 3 8.16 -19.25 12.37
N GLY A 4 7.58 -18.35 13.16
CA GLY A 4 6.13 -18.18 13.32
C GLY A 4 5.48 -17.50 12.11
N VAL A 5 5.80 -17.95 10.89
CA VAL A 5 5.26 -17.42 9.63
C VAL A 5 4.32 -18.42 8.98
N PRO A 6 3.36 -17.97 8.15
CA PRO A 6 2.47 -18.87 7.44
C PRO A 6 3.24 -19.83 6.51
N HIS A 7 2.89 -21.12 6.55
CA HIS A 7 3.42 -22.15 5.67
C HIS A 7 2.30 -22.83 4.88
N LEU A 8 2.57 -23.16 3.62
CA LEU A 8 1.65 -23.94 2.80
C LEU A 8 1.48 -25.35 3.38
N THR A 9 0.24 -25.74 3.67
CA THR A 9 -0.14 -27.07 4.15
C THR A 9 -0.43 -28.07 3.01
N THR A 10 0.02 -27.75 1.78
CA THR A 10 -0.13 -28.58 0.59
C THR A 10 1.22 -29.08 0.07
N ALA A 11 1.24 -30.32 -0.43
CA ALA A 11 2.39 -30.88 -1.15
C ALA A 11 2.43 -30.46 -2.64
N LEU A 12 1.31 -29.97 -3.19
CA LEU A 12 1.20 -29.57 -4.59
C LEU A 12 1.79 -28.17 -4.80
N LYS A 13 3.08 -28.11 -5.11
CA LYS A 13 3.82 -26.85 -5.37
C LYS A 13 4.43 -26.74 -6.77
N GLY A 14 4.27 -27.77 -7.61
CA GLY A 14 4.87 -27.81 -8.96
C GLY A 14 4.59 -26.56 -9.81
N PRO A 15 3.32 -26.16 -9.98
CA PRO A 15 2.99 -24.94 -10.74
C PRO A 15 3.53 -23.65 -10.12
N LEU A 16 3.55 -23.55 -8.78
CA LEU A 16 4.14 -22.41 -8.09
C LEU A 16 5.65 -22.30 -8.35
N LEU A 17 6.38 -23.41 -8.20
CA LEU A 17 7.82 -23.46 -8.47
C LEU A 17 8.13 -23.12 -9.92
N HIS A 18 7.32 -23.62 -10.86
CA HIS A 18 7.48 -23.29 -12.28
C HIS A 18 7.29 -21.79 -12.55
N LEU A 19 6.28 -21.15 -11.92
CA LEU A 19 6.07 -19.71 -12.01
C LEU A 19 7.28 -18.94 -11.44
N GLU A 20 7.77 -19.32 -10.26
CA GLU A 20 8.93 -18.70 -9.61
C GLU A 20 10.18 -18.81 -10.47
N GLU A 21 10.49 -20.01 -10.99
CA GLU A 21 11.61 -20.24 -11.92
C GLU A 21 11.49 -19.40 -13.18
N HIS A 22 10.29 -19.28 -13.75
CA HIS A 22 10.04 -18.47 -14.94
C HIS A 22 10.30 -16.99 -14.67
N LEU A 23 9.80 -16.45 -13.55
CA LEU A 23 10.01 -15.04 -13.17
C LEU A 23 11.50 -14.76 -12.91
N LEU A 24 12.20 -15.64 -12.20
CA LEU A 24 13.64 -15.48 -11.92
C LEU A 24 14.47 -15.54 -13.20
N LYS A 25 14.18 -16.47 -14.10
CA LYS A 25 14.88 -16.61 -15.39
C LYS A 25 14.69 -15.37 -16.29
N HIS A 26 13.53 -14.72 -16.19
CA HIS A 26 13.14 -13.60 -17.07
C HIS A 26 13.13 -12.25 -16.34
N GLN A 27 13.77 -12.12 -15.17
CA GLN A 27 13.69 -10.94 -14.30
C GLN A 27 13.93 -9.61 -15.04
N THR A 28 15.03 -9.48 -15.78
CA THR A 28 15.35 -8.26 -16.54
C THR A 28 14.30 -7.91 -17.58
N GLN A 29 13.72 -8.93 -18.23
CA GLN A 29 12.68 -8.74 -19.24
C GLN A 29 11.37 -8.25 -18.60
N VAL A 30 10.98 -8.85 -17.47
CA VAL A 30 9.80 -8.43 -16.70
C VAL A 30 9.93 -6.99 -16.22
N GLU A 31 11.06 -6.63 -15.60
CA GLU A 31 11.29 -5.27 -15.10
C GLU A 31 11.34 -4.23 -16.23
N THR A 32 11.90 -4.59 -17.38
CA THR A 32 11.92 -3.70 -18.56
C THR A 32 10.51 -3.49 -19.10
N TRP A 33 9.75 -4.56 -19.25
CA TRP A 33 8.36 -4.47 -19.68
C TRP A 33 7.52 -3.63 -18.72
N LEU A 34 7.68 -3.80 -17.40
CA LEU A 34 6.98 -2.98 -16.41
C LEU A 34 7.30 -1.49 -16.57
N ARG A 35 8.59 -1.12 -16.70
CA ARG A 35 8.97 0.29 -16.94
C ARG A 35 8.32 0.86 -18.19
N GLU A 36 8.25 0.10 -19.28
CA GLU A 36 7.57 0.51 -20.51
C GLU A 36 6.06 0.68 -20.31
N GLN A 37 5.40 -0.24 -19.58
CA GLN A 37 3.98 -0.11 -19.29
C GLN A 37 3.67 1.13 -18.44
N TRP A 38 4.52 1.48 -17.48
CA TRP A 38 4.32 2.67 -16.65
C TRP A 38 4.44 3.99 -17.40
N LEU A 39 5.15 4.01 -18.54
CA LEU A 39 5.17 5.18 -19.44
C LEU A 39 3.84 5.34 -20.20
N ILE A 40 3.16 4.23 -20.49
CA ILE A 40 1.88 4.22 -21.23
C ILE A 40 0.72 4.46 -20.26
N THR A 41 0.74 3.76 -19.13
CA THR A 41 -0.30 3.81 -18.09
C THR A 41 0.35 4.10 -16.75
N PRO A 42 0.43 5.37 -16.34
CA PRO A 42 1.02 5.72 -15.05
C PRO A 42 0.30 5.03 -13.89
N ALA A 43 1.07 4.55 -12.91
CA ALA A 43 0.52 3.90 -11.71
C ALA A 43 -0.40 4.86 -10.92
N PRO A 44 -1.38 4.34 -10.15
CA PRO A 44 -2.11 5.16 -9.19
C PRO A 44 -1.16 5.76 -8.13
N PHE A 45 -1.67 6.65 -7.28
CA PHE A 45 -0.86 7.23 -6.19
C PHE A 45 -0.41 6.15 -5.20
N TYR A 46 -1.35 5.27 -4.84
CA TYR A 46 -1.15 4.08 -4.01
C TYR A 46 -2.15 2.99 -4.40
N ALA A 47 -1.93 1.76 -3.96
CA ALA A 47 -2.89 0.65 -4.06
C ALA A 47 -2.46 -0.49 -3.13
N SER A 48 -3.40 -1.37 -2.79
CA SER A 48 -3.11 -2.71 -2.29
C SER A 48 -3.72 -3.78 -3.20
N VAL A 49 -3.10 -4.96 -3.24
CA VAL A 49 -3.58 -6.10 -4.01
C VAL A 49 -3.54 -7.33 -3.12
N ASP A 50 -4.69 -7.98 -2.92
CA ASP A 50 -4.75 -9.24 -2.20
C ASP A 50 -4.42 -10.39 -3.13
N LEU A 51 -3.49 -11.25 -2.69
CA LEU A 51 -3.09 -12.44 -3.42
C LEU A 51 -3.52 -13.69 -2.68
N ARG A 52 -3.90 -14.74 -3.42
CA ARG A 52 -4.06 -16.08 -2.87
C ARG A 52 -3.09 -17.06 -3.52
N ASN A 53 -2.32 -17.76 -2.69
CA ASN A 53 -1.42 -18.83 -3.10
C ASN A 53 -2.02 -20.20 -2.73
N ALA A 54 -2.45 -20.95 -3.73
CA ALA A 54 -3.00 -22.30 -3.57
C ALA A 54 -1.99 -23.42 -3.88
N GLY A 55 -0.71 -23.09 -4.13
CA GLY A 55 0.34 -24.02 -4.57
C GLY A 55 0.26 -24.44 -6.04
N PHE A 56 -0.96 -24.59 -6.58
CA PHE A 56 -1.18 -24.80 -8.02
C PHE A 56 -1.51 -23.51 -8.79
N LYS A 57 -1.82 -22.42 -8.09
CA LYS A 57 -2.14 -21.10 -8.66
C LYS A 57 -1.80 -19.99 -7.67
N LEU A 58 -1.20 -18.92 -8.17
CA LEU A 58 -1.04 -17.63 -7.50
C LEU A 58 -1.84 -16.60 -8.30
N ALA A 59 -2.78 -15.91 -7.66
CA ALA A 59 -3.64 -14.95 -8.36
C ALA A 59 -4.04 -13.76 -7.48
N PRO A 60 -4.21 -12.57 -8.07
CA PRO A 60 -4.89 -11.47 -7.41
C PRO A 60 -6.38 -11.78 -7.26
N VAL A 61 -6.94 -11.39 -6.12
CA VAL A 61 -8.36 -11.59 -5.81
C VAL A 61 -9.08 -10.29 -5.44
N ASP A 62 -8.34 -9.25 -5.07
CA ASP A 62 -8.86 -7.91 -4.82
C ASP A 62 -7.81 -6.85 -5.18
N THR A 63 -8.26 -5.67 -5.58
CA THR A 63 -7.42 -4.50 -5.79
C THR A 63 -8.12 -3.29 -5.22
N ASN A 64 -7.52 -2.69 -4.19
CA ASN A 64 -8.07 -1.53 -3.50
C ASN A 64 -7.21 -0.30 -3.79
N LEU A 65 -7.82 0.72 -4.40
CA LEU A 65 -7.18 2.01 -4.67
C LEU A 65 -7.20 2.95 -3.48
N PHE A 66 -7.87 2.58 -2.38
CA PHE A 66 -7.93 3.31 -1.11
C PHE A 66 -7.60 2.35 0.05
N PRO A 67 -6.38 1.80 0.09
CA PRO A 67 -5.99 0.86 1.14
C PRO A 67 -6.05 1.52 2.52
N ALA A 68 -6.45 0.76 3.54
CA ALA A 68 -6.68 1.26 4.89
C ALA A 68 -5.95 0.44 5.96
N GLY A 69 -4.78 -0.12 5.61
CA GLY A 69 -3.96 -0.97 6.49
C GLY A 69 -2.51 -0.51 6.60
N PHE A 70 -2.24 0.80 6.53
CA PHE A 70 -0.88 1.34 6.60
C PHE A 70 -0.20 1.07 7.94
N ASN A 71 -0.96 0.99 9.03
CA ASN A 71 -0.48 0.61 10.36
C ASN A 71 0.02 -0.84 10.43
N ASN A 72 -0.32 -1.69 9.46
CA ASN A 72 0.15 -3.08 9.40
C ASN A 72 1.49 -3.24 8.64
N LEU A 73 2.02 -2.16 8.05
CA LEU A 73 3.31 -2.20 7.37
C LEU A 73 4.44 -2.35 8.39
N ASN A 74 5.49 -3.11 8.04
CA ASN A 74 6.63 -3.29 8.93
C ASN A 74 7.37 -1.94 9.11
N PRO A 75 7.51 -1.43 10.35
CA PRO A 75 8.16 -0.15 10.62
C PRO A 75 9.58 -0.02 10.07
N ALA A 76 10.30 -1.14 9.93
CA ALA A 76 11.65 -1.15 9.35
C ALA A 76 11.69 -0.66 7.89
N PHE A 77 10.57 -0.73 7.16
CA PHE A 77 10.46 -0.27 5.77
C PHE A 77 9.87 1.14 5.63
N MET A 78 9.71 1.88 6.73
CA MET A 78 9.21 3.26 6.68
C MET A 78 10.02 4.17 5.73
N PRO A 79 11.37 4.10 5.67
CA PRO A 79 12.14 4.87 4.68
C PRO A 79 11.73 4.60 3.22
N LEU A 80 11.38 3.35 2.88
CA LEU A 80 10.94 3.00 1.53
C LEU A 80 9.54 3.56 1.23
N CYS A 81 8.64 3.56 2.22
CA CYS A 81 7.31 4.15 2.08
C CYS A 81 7.39 5.65 1.81
N ILE A 82 8.26 6.35 2.54
CA ILE A 82 8.50 7.79 2.37
C ILE A 82 9.03 8.08 0.97
N GLN A 83 10.05 7.33 0.52
CA GLN A 83 10.62 7.49 -0.82
C GLN A 83 9.57 7.23 -1.92
N ALA A 84 8.71 6.21 -1.75
CA ALA A 84 7.65 5.91 -2.70
C ALA A 84 6.62 7.05 -2.79
N VAL A 85 6.24 7.65 -1.66
CA VAL A 85 5.35 8.82 -1.65
C VAL A 85 6.00 10.03 -2.32
N GLN A 86 7.29 10.29 -2.10
CA GLN A 86 8.00 11.38 -2.79
C GLN A 86 7.96 11.20 -4.31
N ALA A 87 8.28 9.99 -4.81
CA ALA A 87 8.21 9.69 -6.24
C ALA A 87 6.77 9.80 -6.80
N ALA A 88 5.76 9.40 -6.02
CA ALA A 88 4.35 9.56 -6.40
C ALA A 88 3.94 11.03 -6.48
N VAL A 89 4.37 11.86 -5.52
CA VAL A 89 4.10 13.31 -5.49
C VAL A 89 4.79 14.02 -6.65
N GLU A 90 6.07 13.75 -6.91
CA GLU A 90 6.80 14.32 -8.06
C GLU A 90 6.11 14.02 -9.39
N ARG A 91 5.51 12.83 -9.52
CA ARG A 91 4.81 12.40 -10.73
C ARG A 91 3.40 12.98 -10.87
N VAL A 92 2.63 13.01 -9.78
CA VAL A 92 1.19 13.31 -9.82
C VAL A 92 0.88 14.77 -9.50
N CYS A 93 1.60 15.36 -8.53
CA CYS A 93 1.32 16.69 -8.01
C CYS A 93 2.61 17.41 -7.52
N PRO A 94 3.60 17.67 -8.40
CA PRO A 94 4.96 18.10 -8.03
C PRO A 94 5.05 19.44 -7.30
N HIS A 95 3.99 20.26 -7.34
CA HIS A 95 3.94 21.57 -6.68
C HIS A 95 3.09 21.56 -5.41
N ALA A 96 2.54 20.39 -5.02
CA ALA A 96 1.77 20.27 -3.80
C ALA A 96 2.63 20.53 -2.57
N ARG A 97 2.17 21.43 -1.71
CA ARG A 97 2.76 21.68 -0.39
C ARG A 97 1.98 21.01 0.72
N ASN A 98 0.67 20.88 0.51
CA ASN A 98 -0.29 20.41 1.50
C ASN A 98 -1.07 19.22 0.93
N VAL A 99 -1.45 18.29 1.80
CA VAL A 99 -2.32 17.17 1.48
C VAL A 99 -3.45 17.06 2.50
N LEU A 100 -4.67 16.88 2.01
CA LEU A 100 -5.84 16.59 2.82
C LEU A 100 -6.21 15.11 2.62
N ILE A 101 -6.08 14.31 3.66
CA ILE A 101 -6.53 12.92 3.69
C ILE A 101 -7.99 12.92 4.10
N VAL A 102 -8.89 12.54 3.19
CA VAL A 102 -10.32 12.46 3.49
C VAL A 102 -10.63 11.07 4.03
N ALA A 103 -11.02 11.02 5.30
CA ALA A 103 -11.39 9.78 5.99
C ALA A 103 -12.79 9.30 5.55
N GLU A 104 -12.97 7.99 5.55
CA GLU A 104 -14.29 7.36 5.45
C GLU A 104 -15.15 7.72 6.66
N ASN A 105 -16.47 7.67 6.47
CA ASN A 105 -17.43 8.08 7.49
C ASN A 105 -17.49 7.14 8.72
N HIS A 106 -16.85 5.98 8.67
CA HIS A 106 -16.93 4.95 9.72
C HIS A 106 -15.76 5.00 10.70
N THR A 107 -15.79 5.95 11.64
CA THR A 107 -14.65 6.27 12.50
C THR A 107 -14.60 5.54 13.85
N ARG A 108 -15.45 4.52 14.09
CA ARG A 108 -15.40 3.76 15.37
C ARG A 108 -14.31 2.68 15.39
N ASN A 109 -13.68 2.42 14.25
CA ASN A 109 -12.61 1.44 14.14
C ASN A 109 -11.26 2.12 14.46
N LEU A 110 -10.68 1.83 15.63
CA LEU A 110 -9.40 2.39 16.04
C LEU A 110 -8.27 2.03 15.06
N PHE A 111 -8.24 0.79 14.55
CA PHE A 111 -7.23 0.37 13.56
C PHE A 111 -7.30 1.18 12.26
N TYR A 112 -8.50 1.61 11.85
CA TYR A 112 -8.65 2.49 10.70
C TYR A 112 -8.03 3.87 10.97
N LEU A 113 -8.28 4.42 12.17
CA LEU A 113 -7.70 5.71 12.56
C LEU A 113 -6.18 5.63 12.71
N GLU A 114 -5.64 4.54 13.25
CA GLU A 114 -4.18 4.26 13.26
C GLU A 114 -3.60 4.20 11.84
N SER A 115 -4.30 3.57 10.90
CA SER A 115 -3.90 3.54 9.50
C SER A 115 -3.87 4.95 8.89
N LEU A 116 -4.89 5.77 9.15
CA LEU A 116 -4.92 7.16 8.69
C LEU A 116 -3.79 7.99 9.29
N GLU A 117 -3.52 7.83 10.59
CA GLU A 117 -2.42 8.53 11.26
C GLU A 117 -1.05 8.09 10.71
N THR A 118 -0.87 6.79 10.46
CA THR A 118 0.35 6.27 9.82
C THR A 118 0.52 6.87 8.43
N LEU A 119 -0.54 6.93 7.62
CA LEU A 119 -0.51 7.54 6.30
C LEU A 119 -0.18 9.03 6.38
N ARG A 120 -0.78 9.77 7.31
CA ARG A 120 -0.49 11.18 7.57
C ARG A 120 0.99 11.39 7.90
N GLN A 121 1.56 10.56 8.76
CA GLN A 121 2.98 10.62 9.12
C GLN A 121 3.91 10.32 7.94
N ILE A 122 3.54 9.39 7.05
CA ILE A 122 4.31 9.13 5.82
C ILE A 122 4.33 10.38 4.95
N PHE A 123 3.18 11.03 4.73
CA PHE A 123 3.10 12.27 3.95
C PHE A 123 3.92 13.41 4.58
N GLU A 124 3.85 13.59 5.90
CA GLU A 124 4.67 14.60 6.59
C GLU A 124 6.16 14.35 6.42
N LYS A 125 6.59 13.11 6.59
CA LYS A 125 8.00 12.72 6.41
C LYS A 125 8.45 12.82 4.94
N ALA A 126 7.52 12.71 4.00
CA ALA A 126 7.78 12.94 2.58
C ALA A 126 7.90 14.43 2.21
N GLY A 127 7.57 15.34 3.12
CA GLY A 127 7.75 16.79 2.96
C GLY A 127 6.47 17.58 2.65
N LEU A 128 5.28 17.02 2.89
CA LEU A 128 4.00 17.73 2.75
C LEU A 128 3.41 18.08 4.11
N GLU A 129 2.69 19.20 4.21
CA GLU A 129 1.81 19.44 5.35
C GLU A 129 0.56 18.57 5.22
N ALA A 130 0.38 17.60 6.12
CA ALA A 130 -0.73 16.64 6.03
C ALA A 130 -1.80 16.86 7.10
N ARG A 131 -3.06 16.92 6.67
CA ARG A 131 -4.24 17.02 7.55
C ARG A 131 -5.22 15.89 7.24
N ILE A 132 -5.94 15.44 8.26
CA ILE A 132 -7.06 14.49 8.11
C ILE A 132 -8.36 15.28 8.17
N GLY A 133 -9.21 15.12 7.16
CA GLY A 133 -10.55 15.66 7.10
C GLY A 133 -11.60 14.55 7.18
N SER A 134 -12.80 14.89 7.66
CA SER A 134 -13.96 13.98 7.65
C SER A 134 -15.10 14.64 6.90
N LEU A 135 -15.91 13.83 6.22
CA LEU A 135 -17.16 14.27 5.57
C LEU A 135 -18.40 13.96 6.42
N ARG A 136 -18.20 13.69 7.71
CA ARG A 136 -19.28 13.44 8.66
C ARG A 136 -20.00 14.74 9.03
N ASP A 137 -21.31 14.77 8.80
CA ASP A 137 -22.16 15.92 9.13
C ASP A 137 -22.19 16.24 10.64
N ASP A 138 -21.98 15.23 11.49
CA ASP A 138 -21.97 15.40 12.95
C ASP A 138 -20.64 15.94 13.49
N LEU A 139 -19.61 16.08 12.65
CA LEU A 139 -18.31 16.61 13.01
C LEU A 139 -18.18 18.08 12.57
N THR A 140 -18.68 19.00 13.40
CA THR A 140 -18.65 20.44 13.10
C THR A 140 -17.39 21.15 13.60
N GLU A 141 -16.57 20.49 14.43
CA GLU A 141 -15.34 21.03 15.02
C GLU A 141 -14.21 19.99 14.99
N SER A 142 -12.97 20.44 15.12
CA SER A 142 -11.82 19.54 15.19
C SER A 142 -11.86 18.70 16.46
N ILE A 143 -11.72 17.39 16.32
CA ILE A 143 -11.60 16.46 17.45
C ILE A 143 -10.18 15.93 17.57
N ARG A 144 -9.77 15.63 18.80
CA ARG A 144 -8.58 14.83 19.07
C ARG A 144 -9.02 13.43 19.47
N VAL A 145 -8.44 12.43 18.82
CA VAL A 145 -8.66 11.02 19.16
C VAL A 145 -7.37 10.49 19.77
N GLU A 146 -7.48 9.77 20.88
CA GLU A 146 -6.37 9.00 21.44
C GLU A 146 -6.33 7.64 20.75
N LEU A 147 -5.17 7.30 20.17
CA LEU A 147 -4.89 6.05 19.44
C LEU A 147 -3.96 5.17 20.27
#